data_AF-A0A967KC72-F1
#
_entry.id   AF-A0A967KC72-F1
#
_cell.length_a   1.000
_cell.length_b   1.000
_cell.length_c   1.000
_cell.angle_alpha   90.00
_cell.angle_beta   90.00
_cell.angle_gamma   90.00
#
_symmetry.space_group_name_H-M   'P 1'
#
loop_
_entity.id
_entity.type
_entity.pdbx_description
1 polymer ?
#
loop_
_entity_poly.entity_id
_entity_poly.type
_entity_poly.pdbx_seq_one_letter_code
_entity_poly.pdbx_strand_id
1 'polypeptide(L)'
;GLFTQDELATNILIKEAVWRLSNGRFQIFLPQSRELQALNRSDIETYIRNTDLLEVVKADIILARFDGLELDSGTVVEFAMAKHLGKPTVILRSDFRRVSFGSFCEPYNLMVKNWPRTIEVQLNSFELWADIFTKERQEQGGIDTLKEIMKAELGTVQKSTDAIAKKLIPGLEAVIEMKSPYPPELQEVVYQASRFSLGSGFDKLLTASELDEIIQRLRKNGTL
;
A
#
# COMPACT_ATOMS: atom_id res chain seq x y z
N GLY A 1 2.44 -7.66 -3.96
CA GLY A 1 2.07 -7.61 -5.37
C GLY A 1 0.56 -7.64 -5.54
N LEU A 2 0.13 -7.87 -6.77
CA LEU A 2 -1.25 -7.73 -7.23
C LEU A 2 -1.77 -8.96 -8.00
N PHE A 3 -0.96 -10.03 -8.13
CA PHE A 3 -1.17 -10.98 -9.22
C PHE A 3 -1.52 -12.40 -8.76
N THR A 4 -1.18 -12.78 -7.53
CA THR A 4 -1.55 -14.10 -7.03
C THR A 4 -2.93 -14.09 -6.36
N GLN A 5 -3.59 -15.24 -6.33
CA GLN A 5 -4.94 -15.36 -5.76
C GLN A 5 -4.99 -14.91 -4.29
N ASP A 6 -3.96 -15.24 -3.53
CA ASP A 6 -3.80 -14.83 -2.14
C ASP A 6 -3.55 -13.33 -1.99
N GLU A 7 -2.75 -12.71 -2.88
CA GLU A 7 -2.56 -11.26 -2.90
C GLU A 7 -3.87 -10.52 -3.20
N LEU A 8 -4.59 -10.95 -4.24
CA LEU A 8 -5.85 -10.35 -4.67
C LEU A 8 -6.89 -10.37 -3.54
N ALA A 9 -7.09 -11.53 -2.91
CA ALA A 9 -8.03 -11.67 -1.79
C ALA A 9 -7.59 -10.85 -0.57
N THR A 10 -6.31 -10.95 -0.19
CA THR A 10 -5.79 -10.25 0.99
C THR A 10 -5.86 -8.73 0.84
N ASN A 11 -5.57 -8.20 -0.35
CA ASN A 11 -5.64 -6.76 -0.62
C ASN A 11 -7.09 -6.23 -0.45
N ILE A 12 -8.10 -7.00 -0.88
CA ILE A 12 -9.52 -6.65 -0.69
C ILE A 12 -9.88 -6.70 0.79
N LEU A 13 -9.45 -7.74 1.52
CA LEU A 13 -9.71 -7.88 2.95
C LEU A 13 -9.09 -6.74 3.77
N ILE A 14 -7.85 -6.37 3.48
CA ILE A 14 -7.18 -5.22 4.12
C ILE A 14 -7.92 -3.92 3.80
N LYS A 15 -8.30 -3.70 2.54
CA LYS A 15 -9.09 -2.53 2.12
C LYS A 15 -10.39 -2.40 2.91
N GLU A 16 -11.16 -3.48 3.01
CA GLU A 16 -12.40 -3.52 3.77
C GLU A 16 -12.15 -3.21 5.24
N ALA A 17 -11.20 -3.91 5.86
CA ALA A 17 -10.93 -3.77 7.29
C ALA A 17 -10.43 -2.38 7.65
N VAL A 18 -9.55 -1.78 6.85
CA VAL A 18 -9.10 -0.40 7.05
C VAL A 18 -10.27 0.58 6.93
N TRP A 19 -11.12 0.42 5.92
CA TRP A 19 -12.30 1.29 5.76
C TRP A 19 -13.25 1.18 6.95
N ARG A 20 -13.66 -0.05 7.32
CA ARG A 20 -14.58 -0.31 8.42
C ARG A 20 -14.02 0.16 9.75
N LEU A 21 -12.78 -0.19 10.08
CA LEU A 21 -12.18 0.09 11.39
C LEU A 21 -11.71 1.55 11.54
N SER A 22 -11.54 2.27 10.43
CA SER A 22 -11.29 3.73 10.44
C SER A 22 -12.57 4.57 10.31
N ASN A 23 -13.76 3.95 10.37
CA ASN A 23 -15.05 4.62 10.16
C ASN A 23 -15.11 5.41 8.85
N GLY A 24 -14.53 4.85 7.78
CA GLY A 24 -14.49 5.45 6.45
C GLY A 24 -13.47 6.57 6.25
N ARG A 25 -12.67 6.91 7.27
CA ARG A 25 -11.62 7.94 7.19
C ARG A 25 -10.57 7.61 6.14
N PHE A 26 -10.16 6.34 6.06
CA PHE A 26 -9.20 5.87 5.07
C PHE A 26 -9.87 4.98 4.04
N GLN A 27 -9.62 5.27 2.76
CA GLN A 27 -10.16 4.53 1.62
C GLN A 27 -9.00 4.06 0.75
N ILE A 28 -8.79 2.75 0.70
CA ILE A 28 -7.73 2.15 -0.10
C ILE A 28 -8.23 1.94 -1.54
N PHE A 29 -7.53 2.56 -2.48
CA PHE A 29 -7.66 2.24 -3.90
C PHE A 29 -6.79 1.02 -4.24
N LEU A 30 -7.31 0.10 -5.06
CA LEU A 30 -6.60 -1.11 -5.49
C LEU A 30 -6.49 -1.09 -7.02
N PRO A 31 -5.28 -0.99 -7.60
CA PRO A 31 -5.06 -1.00 -9.06
C PRO A 31 -5.73 -2.19 -9.75
N GLN A 32 -5.54 -3.38 -9.17
CA GLN A 32 -6.08 -4.67 -9.63
C GLN A 32 -7.61 -4.69 -9.83
N SER A 33 -8.39 -3.83 -9.16
CA SER A 33 -9.85 -3.77 -9.34
C SER A 33 -10.27 -3.04 -10.62
N ARG A 34 -9.41 -2.15 -11.15
CA ARG A 34 -9.69 -1.33 -12.34
C ARG A 34 -9.16 -1.97 -13.61
N GLU A 35 -8.00 -2.60 -13.55
CA GLU A 35 -7.33 -3.23 -14.70
C GLU A 35 -8.21 -4.26 -15.42
N LEU A 36 -9.07 -4.97 -14.67
CA LEU A 36 -10.03 -5.96 -15.20
C LEU A 36 -10.94 -5.41 -16.31
N GLN A 37 -11.19 -4.09 -16.32
CA GLN A 37 -12.09 -3.45 -17.28
C GLN A 37 -11.39 -3.15 -18.64
N ALA A 38 -10.07 -3.28 -18.71
CA ALA A 38 -9.27 -2.81 -19.85
C ALA A 38 -8.61 -3.92 -20.67
N LEU A 39 -8.78 -5.20 -20.30
CA LEU A 39 -8.01 -6.33 -20.85
C LEU A 39 -8.05 -6.50 -22.39
N ASN A 40 -9.04 -5.92 -23.07
CA ASN A 40 -9.20 -6.02 -24.53
C ASN A 40 -8.56 -4.86 -25.32
N ARG A 41 -7.84 -3.95 -24.66
CA ARG A 41 -7.20 -2.80 -25.32
C ARG A 41 -5.91 -3.20 -26.05
N SER A 42 -5.67 -2.59 -27.21
CA SER A 42 -4.43 -2.78 -27.96
C SER A 42 -3.22 -2.08 -27.34
N ASP A 43 -3.43 -1.05 -26.51
CA ASP A 43 -2.41 -0.26 -25.81
C ASP A 43 -2.33 -0.61 -24.30
N ILE A 44 -2.74 -1.82 -23.93
CA ILE A 44 -3.01 -2.21 -22.53
C ILE A 44 -1.84 -1.95 -21.58
N GLU A 45 -0.60 -2.23 -21.98
CA GLU A 45 0.59 -2.04 -21.14
C GLU A 45 0.79 -0.56 -20.78
N THR A 46 0.68 0.33 -21.77
CA THR A 46 0.80 1.78 -21.57
C THR A 46 -0.38 2.29 -20.75
N TYR A 47 -1.58 1.78 -21.02
CA TYR A 47 -2.78 2.18 -20.31
C TYR A 47 -2.73 1.83 -18.81
N ILE A 48 -2.37 0.58 -18.46
CA ILE A 48 -2.23 0.13 -17.07
C ILE A 48 -1.18 0.96 -16.35
N ARG A 49 0.05 1.00 -16.88
CA ARG A 49 1.16 1.77 -16.31
C ARG A 49 0.79 3.23 -16.05
N ASN A 50 0.27 3.92 -17.07
CA ASN A 50 -0.05 5.34 -16.93
C ASN A 50 -1.22 5.56 -15.97
N THR A 51 -2.16 4.62 -15.92
CA THR A 51 -3.25 4.68 -14.95
C THR A 51 -2.71 4.56 -13.53
N ASP A 52 -1.86 3.57 -13.25
CA ASP A 52 -1.34 3.33 -11.89
C ASP A 52 -0.47 4.49 -11.42
N LEU A 53 0.40 5.00 -12.29
CA LEU A 53 1.21 6.19 -11.99
C LEU A 53 0.35 7.45 -11.78
N LEU A 54 -0.76 7.59 -12.51
CA LEU A 54 -1.70 8.68 -12.29
C LEU A 54 -2.38 8.55 -10.92
N GLU A 55 -2.73 7.34 -10.50
CA GLU A 55 -3.28 7.11 -9.17
C GLU A 55 -2.24 7.37 -8.07
N VAL A 56 -0.95 7.09 -8.31
CA VAL A 56 0.12 7.55 -7.41
C VAL A 56 0.12 9.07 -7.28
N VAL A 57 0.08 9.80 -8.41
CA VAL A 57 0.03 11.29 -8.42
C VAL A 57 -1.20 11.81 -7.66
N LYS A 58 -2.36 11.15 -7.82
CA LYS A 58 -3.62 11.51 -7.16
C LYS A 58 -3.66 11.11 -5.68
N ALA A 59 -3.05 10.02 -5.25
CA ALA A 59 -3.23 9.50 -3.91
C ALA A 59 -2.76 10.50 -2.83
N ASP A 60 -3.52 10.61 -1.73
CA ASP A 60 -3.09 11.37 -0.55
C ASP A 60 -1.96 10.67 0.21
N ILE A 61 -2.02 9.35 0.27
CA ILE A 61 -1.08 8.48 0.98
C ILE A 61 -0.82 7.28 0.09
N ILE A 62 0.44 6.82 0.07
CA ILE A 62 0.79 5.54 -0.54
C ILE A 62 0.90 4.47 0.54
N LEU A 63 0.22 3.34 0.33
CA LEU A 63 0.38 2.12 1.11
C LEU A 63 1.15 1.11 0.25
N ALA A 64 2.45 0.96 0.50
CA ALA A 64 3.30 0.03 -0.23
C ALA A 64 3.43 -1.28 0.54
N ARG A 65 3.11 -2.41 -0.10
CA ARG A 65 3.25 -3.75 0.51
C ARG A 65 4.59 -4.35 0.14
N PHE A 66 5.53 -4.34 1.08
CA PHE A 66 6.90 -4.85 0.91
C PHE A 66 7.05 -6.23 1.55
N ASP A 67 6.26 -7.17 1.06
CA ASP A 67 6.36 -8.59 1.41
C ASP A 67 7.30 -9.34 0.48
N GLY A 68 7.90 -10.43 0.97
CA GLY A 68 8.87 -11.23 0.24
C GLY A 68 10.32 -10.88 0.55
N LEU A 69 11.23 -11.69 -0.03
CA LEU A 69 12.67 -11.44 -0.01
C LEU A 69 13.06 -10.38 -1.05
N GLU A 70 12.54 -10.55 -2.27
CA GLU A 70 12.60 -9.53 -3.32
C GLU A 70 11.28 -8.78 -3.38
N LEU A 71 11.39 -7.46 -3.55
CA LEU A 71 10.23 -6.59 -3.65
C LEU A 71 9.66 -6.66 -5.07
N ASP A 72 8.33 -6.53 -5.16
CA ASP A 72 7.68 -6.37 -6.45
C ASP A 72 8.18 -5.09 -7.14
N SER A 73 8.74 -5.26 -8.34
CA SER A 73 9.39 -4.16 -9.06
C SER A 73 8.42 -3.04 -9.44
N GLY A 74 7.15 -3.35 -9.74
CA GLY A 74 6.11 -2.36 -10.00
C GLY A 74 5.85 -1.49 -8.78
N THR A 75 5.65 -2.13 -7.63
CA THR A 75 5.47 -1.46 -6.33
C THR A 75 6.67 -0.58 -5.97
N VAL A 76 7.91 -1.00 -6.29
CA VAL A 76 9.12 -0.19 -6.07
C VAL A 76 9.14 1.06 -6.96
N VAL A 77 8.72 0.95 -8.22
CA VAL A 77 8.61 2.11 -9.13
C VAL A 77 7.57 3.10 -8.63
N GLU A 78 6.40 2.62 -8.22
CA GLU A 78 5.33 3.45 -7.64
C GLU A 78 5.79 4.13 -6.34
N PHE A 79 6.48 3.40 -5.46
CA PHE A 79 7.06 3.94 -4.24
C PHE A 79 8.09 5.03 -4.55
N ALA A 80 9.03 4.79 -5.46
CA ALA A 80 10.03 5.78 -5.84
C ALA A 80 9.37 7.05 -6.43
N MET A 81 8.35 6.88 -7.27
CA MET A 81 7.58 8.00 -7.81
C MET A 81 6.85 8.78 -6.71
N ALA A 82 6.25 8.08 -5.75
CA ALA A 82 5.62 8.71 -4.60
C ALA A 82 6.60 9.51 -3.76
N LYS A 83 7.83 9.00 -3.59
CA LYS A 83 8.86 9.72 -2.85
C LYS A 83 9.39 10.91 -3.61
N HIS A 84 9.52 10.81 -4.93
CA HIS A 84 9.80 11.97 -5.78
C HIS A 84 8.76 13.08 -5.60
N LEU A 85 7.48 12.73 -5.42
CA LEU A 85 6.39 13.68 -5.15
C LEU A 85 6.28 14.12 -3.67
N GLY A 86 7.16 13.65 -2.79
CA GLY A 86 7.12 14.01 -1.36
C GLY A 86 5.90 13.46 -0.61
N LYS A 87 5.25 12.42 -1.13
CA LYS A 87 3.99 11.89 -0.58
C LYS A 87 4.15 11.20 0.77
N PRO A 88 3.14 11.29 1.67
CA PRO A 88 3.05 10.41 2.82
C PRO A 88 3.05 8.95 2.38
N THR A 89 3.77 8.09 3.10
CA THR A 89 3.88 6.68 2.72
C THR A 89 3.90 5.76 3.93
N VAL A 90 3.02 4.76 3.93
CA VAL A 90 3.10 3.64 4.87
C VAL A 90 3.65 2.44 4.12
N ILE A 91 4.68 1.81 4.67
CA ILE A 91 5.17 0.52 4.20
C ILE A 91 4.56 -0.55 5.09
N LEU A 92 3.80 -1.48 4.51
CA LEU A 92 3.35 -2.69 5.17
C LEU A 92 4.33 -3.81 4.85
N ARG A 93 4.93 -4.39 5.89
CA ARG A 93 5.66 -5.64 5.80
C ARG A 93 5.10 -6.64 6.80
N SER A 94 4.63 -7.75 6.27
CA SER A 94 4.00 -8.84 6.98
C SER A 94 4.87 -10.11 7.00
N ASP A 95 5.96 -10.09 6.21
CA ASP A 95 6.99 -11.11 6.15
C ASP A 95 8.12 -10.88 7.17
N PHE A 96 8.30 -11.81 8.10
CA PHE A 96 9.36 -11.75 9.14
C PHE A 96 10.75 -12.09 8.61
N ARG A 97 10.86 -12.67 7.41
CA ARG A 97 12.16 -13.03 6.82
C ARG A 97 12.97 -11.78 6.54
N ARG A 98 14.29 -11.94 6.49
CA ARG A 98 15.25 -10.85 6.28
C ARG A 98 16.26 -11.24 5.21
N VAL A 99 16.80 -10.23 4.53
CA VAL A 99 17.88 -10.34 3.55
C VAL A 99 19.20 -9.98 4.22
N SER A 100 20.27 -10.71 3.88
CA SER A 100 21.61 -10.46 4.39
C SER A 100 22.43 -9.66 3.37
N PHE A 101 23.04 -8.55 3.81
CA PHE A 101 23.92 -7.70 3.01
C PHE A 101 25.32 -7.68 3.64
N GLY A 102 26.01 -8.82 3.58
CA GLY A 102 27.33 -8.96 4.20
C GLY A 102 27.24 -9.01 5.72
N SER A 103 27.62 -7.93 6.40
CA SER A 103 27.72 -7.86 7.87
C SER A 103 26.42 -7.46 8.58
N PHE A 104 25.39 -7.04 7.84
CA PHE A 104 24.12 -6.62 8.42
C PHE A 104 22.93 -7.28 7.72
N CYS A 105 21.80 -7.32 8.42
CA CYS A 105 20.59 -8.02 7.99
C CYS A 105 19.41 -7.05 8.02
N GLU A 106 18.67 -6.97 6.92
CA GLU A 106 17.58 -6.00 6.75
C GLU A 106 16.32 -6.69 6.24
N PRO A 107 15.12 -6.16 6.51
CA PRO A 107 13.89 -6.78 6.05
C PRO A 107 13.81 -6.87 4.51
N TYR A 108 14.38 -5.92 3.78
CA TYR A 108 14.39 -5.86 2.31
C TYR A 108 15.55 -4.98 1.83
N ASN A 109 15.62 -4.76 0.51
CA ASN A 109 16.67 -3.97 -0.15
C ASN A 109 16.89 -2.59 0.50
N LEU A 110 18.15 -2.25 0.78
CA LEU A 110 18.52 -1.00 1.45
C LEU A 110 18.15 0.28 0.68
N MET A 111 18.00 0.20 -0.65
CA MET A 111 17.70 1.36 -1.51
C MET A 111 16.31 1.96 -1.25
N VAL A 112 15.41 1.21 -0.61
CA VAL A 112 14.06 1.68 -0.26
C VAL A 112 13.92 2.03 1.23
N LYS A 113 15.03 2.14 1.98
CA LYS A 113 15.04 2.56 3.39
C LYS A 113 15.29 4.07 3.55
N ASN A 114 14.90 4.61 4.71
CA ASN A 114 15.20 5.98 5.15
C ASN A 114 14.63 7.10 4.25
N TRP A 115 13.57 6.81 3.51
CA TRP A 115 12.89 7.83 2.72
C TRP A 115 12.03 8.74 3.62
N PRO A 116 12.00 10.06 3.38
CA PRO A 116 11.29 11.01 4.23
C PRO A 116 9.78 10.74 4.22
N ARG A 117 9.06 11.20 5.25
CA ARG A 117 7.58 11.11 5.29
C ARG A 117 7.07 9.67 5.13
N THR A 118 7.74 8.72 5.80
CA THR A 118 7.48 7.29 5.69
C THR A 118 7.36 6.64 7.06
N ILE A 119 6.34 5.80 7.27
CA ILE A 119 6.18 4.96 8.46
C ILE A 119 6.20 3.50 8.02
N GLU A 120 7.04 2.69 8.68
CA GLU A 120 7.09 1.25 8.46
C GLU A 120 6.24 0.52 9.50
N VAL A 121 5.25 -0.23 9.02
CA VAL A 121 4.44 -1.16 9.82
C VAL A 121 4.94 -2.56 9.52
N GLN A 122 5.79 -3.07 10.41
CA GLN A 122 6.31 -4.42 10.33
C GLN A 122 5.56 -5.33 11.32
N LEU A 123 5.11 -6.48 10.86
CA LEU A 123 4.52 -7.52 11.70
C LEU A 123 5.01 -8.91 11.29
N ASN A 124 5.10 -9.81 12.26
CA ASN A 124 5.29 -11.23 12.02
C ASN A 124 3.92 -11.88 11.81
N SER A 125 3.46 -11.98 10.56
CA SER A 125 2.14 -12.54 10.26
C SER A 125 1.97 -13.98 10.72
N PHE A 126 3.04 -14.77 10.71
CA PHE A 126 2.96 -16.18 11.12
C PHE A 126 2.71 -16.32 12.62
N GLU A 127 3.42 -15.54 13.43
CA GLU A 127 3.22 -15.50 14.89
C GLU A 127 1.85 -14.90 15.24
N LEU A 128 1.47 -13.79 14.59
CA LEU A 128 0.14 -13.19 14.76
C LEU A 128 -0.98 -14.18 14.43
N TRP A 129 -0.82 -14.95 13.35
CA TRP A 129 -1.76 -15.98 12.95
C TRP A 129 -1.84 -17.09 14.00
N ALA A 130 -0.71 -17.62 14.45
CA ALA A 130 -0.66 -18.70 15.44
C ALA A 130 -1.33 -18.31 16.77
N ASP A 131 -1.11 -17.09 17.24
CA ASP A 131 -1.72 -16.56 18.46
C ASP A 131 -3.24 -16.44 18.33
N ILE A 132 -3.73 -15.92 17.21
CA ILE A 132 -5.17 -15.78 16.95
C ILE A 132 -5.81 -17.16 16.80
N PHE A 133 -5.20 -18.05 16.01
CA PHE A 133 -5.71 -19.39 15.77
C PHE A 133 -5.82 -20.22 17.07
N THR A 134 -4.83 -20.08 17.96
CA THR A 134 -4.86 -20.74 19.28
C THR A 134 -6.06 -20.27 20.10
N LYS A 135 -6.37 -18.97 20.08
CA LYS A 135 -7.55 -18.41 20.76
C LYS A 135 -8.85 -18.87 20.13
N GLU A 136 -8.95 -18.88 18.80
CA GLU A 136 -10.13 -19.40 18.08
C GLU A 136 -10.43 -20.85 18.47
N ARG A 137 -9.40 -21.70 18.59
CA ARG A 137 -9.58 -23.10 18.99
C ARG A 137 -10.04 -23.24 20.44
N GLN A 138 -9.51 -22.42 21.34
CA GLN A 138 -9.93 -22.41 22.75
C GLN A 138 -11.38 -21.96 22.91
N GLU A 139 -11.81 -20.93 22.17
CA GLU A 139 -13.19 -20.43 22.15
C GLU A 139 -14.19 -21.50 21.65
N GLN A 140 -13.72 -22.45 20.83
CA GLN A 140 -14.53 -23.55 20.29
C GLN A 140 -14.49 -24.84 21.15
N GLY A 141 -13.95 -24.78 22.37
CA GLY A 141 -14.04 -25.89 23.32
C GLY A 141 -13.01 -27.00 23.12
N GLY A 142 -11.99 -26.79 22.28
CA GLY A 142 -10.84 -27.70 22.15
C GLY A 142 -11.15 -29.07 21.54
N ILE A 143 -12.28 -29.22 20.86
CA ILE A 143 -12.62 -30.42 20.11
C ILE A 143 -12.06 -30.28 18.69
N ASP A 144 -11.35 -31.32 18.24
CA ASP A 144 -10.59 -31.33 16.98
C ASP A 144 -11.34 -32.03 15.86
N THR A 145 -12.64 -31.72 15.69
CA THR A 145 -13.27 -32.12 14.43
C THR A 145 -12.75 -31.24 13.30
N LEU A 146 -12.66 -31.80 12.09
CA LEU A 146 -12.28 -31.05 10.89
C LEU A 146 -13.13 -29.77 10.72
N LYS A 147 -14.43 -29.86 11.04
CA LYS A 147 -15.37 -28.74 10.92
C LYS A 147 -15.06 -27.59 11.89
N GLU A 148 -14.66 -27.88 13.11
CA GLU A 148 -14.28 -26.89 14.12
C GLU A 148 -12.94 -26.23 13.76
N ILE A 149 -11.98 -27.03 13.29
CA ILE A 149 -10.69 -26.52 12.79
C ILE A 149 -10.93 -25.54 11.63
N MET A 150 -11.70 -25.93 10.62
CA MET A 150 -12.01 -25.05 9.48
C MET A 150 -12.72 -23.76 9.93
N LYS A 151 -13.62 -23.85 10.90
CA LYS A 151 -14.29 -22.67 11.46
C LYS A 151 -13.29 -21.74 12.16
N ALA A 152 -12.35 -22.30 12.94
CA ALA A 152 -11.29 -21.54 13.59
C ALA A 152 -10.32 -20.90 12.59
N GLU A 153 -9.96 -21.60 11.50
CA GLU A 153 -9.14 -21.07 10.42
C GLU A 153 -9.82 -19.86 9.75
N LEU A 154 -11.10 -19.99 9.40
CA LEU A 154 -11.87 -18.89 8.79
C LEU A 154 -12.01 -17.70 9.76
N GLY A 155 -12.26 -17.96 11.05
CA GLY A 155 -12.27 -16.91 12.08
C GLY A 155 -10.92 -16.21 12.20
N THR A 156 -9.82 -16.97 12.08
CA THR A 156 -8.45 -16.45 12.11
C THR A 156 -8.16 -15.55 10.92
N VAL A 157 -8.62 -15.89 9.70
CA VAL A 157 -8.47 -15.02 8.52
C VAL A 157 -9.07 -13.64 8.78
N GLN A 158 -10.30 -13.60 9.31
CA GLN A 158 -10.96 -12.33 9.58
C GLN A 158 -10.27 -11.55 10.71
N LYS A 159 -10.01 -12.20 11.86
CA LYS A 159 -9.39 -11.54 13.03
C LYS A 159 -7.96 -11.08 12.75
N SER A 160 -7.18 -11.81 11.94
CA SER A 160 -5.82 -11.41 11.56
C SER A 160 -5.82 -10.23 10.58
N THR A 161 -6.75 -10.18 9.63
CA THR A 161 -6.95 -9.02 8.74
C THR A 161 -7.29 -7.77 9.57
N ASP A 162 -8.23 -7.88 10.51
CA ASP A 162 -8.59 -6.77 11.41
C ASP A 162 -7.38 -6.32 12.26
N ALA A 163 -6.52 -7.25 12.69
CA ALA A 163 -5.31 -6.91 13.43
C ALA A 163 -4.29 -6.15 12.57
N ILE A 164 -4.11 -6.52 11.30
CA ILE A 164 -3.27 -5.78 10.34
C ILE A 164 -3.82 -4.37 10.15
N ALA A 165 -5.12 -4.22 9.89
CA ALA A 165 -5.76 -2.92 9.71
C ALA A 165 -5.60 -2.01 10.95
N LYS A 166 -5.75 -2.56 12.17
CA LYS A 166 -5.50 -1.83 13.43
C LYS A 166 -4.07 -1.34 13.59
N LYS A 167 -3.09 -2.01 12.97
CA LYS A 167 -1.68 -1.56 12.95
C LYS A 167 -1.42 -0.54 11.84
N LEU A 168 -2.10 -0.67 10.70
CA LEU A 168 -2.00 0.25 9.58
C LEU A 168 -2.58 1.63 9.89
N ILE A 169 -3.76 1.69 10.52
CA ILE A 169 -4.48 2.95 10.74
C ILE A 169 -3.62 3.98 11.50
N PRO A 170 -2.96 3.65 12.63
CA PRO A 170 -2.06 4.59 13.29
C PRO A 170 -0.88 5.03 12.41
N GLY A 171 -0.37 4.13 11.55
CA GLY A 171 0.67 4.49 10.58
C GLY A 171 0.18 5.48 9.54
N LEU A 172 -1.04 5.28 9.02
CA LEU A 172 -1.70 6.20 8.08
C LEU A 172 -1.96 7.57 8.71
N GLU A 173 -2.39 7.59 9.98
CA GLU A 173 -2.57 8.83 10.74
C GLU A 173 -1.23 9.56 10.95
N ALA A 174 -0.19 8.82 11.36
CA ALA A 174 1.13 9.40 11.62
C ALA A 174 1.75 10.03 10.36
N VAL A 175 1.64 9.39 9.19
CA VAL A 175 2.26 9.95 7.96
C VAL A 175 1.58 11.21 7.46
N ILE A 176 0.28 11.41 7.73
CA ILE A 176 -0.44 12.64 7.37
C ILE A 176 0.15 13.83 8.13
N GLU A 177 0.50 13.65 9.40
CA GLU A 177 1.07 14.71 10.26
C GLU A 177 2.52 15.06 9.89
N MET A 178 3.19 14.21 9.10
CA MET A 178 4.56 14.47 8.66
C MET A 178 4.56 15.52 7.54
N LYS A 179 5.43 16.53 7.69
CA LYS A 179 5.60 17.61 6.72
C LYS A 179 6.21 17.09 5.41
N SER A 180 5.85 17.76 4.31
CA SER A 180 6.51 17.55 3.01
C SER A 180 8.03 17.75 3.15
N PRO A 181 8.86 16.90 2.51
CA PRO A 181 10.31 17.08 2.52
C PRO A 181 10.76 18.27 1.67
N TYR A 182 9.88 18.78 0.79
CA TYR A 182 10.17 19.90 -0.08
C TYR A 182 9.85 21.24 0.60
N PRO A 183 10.67 22.28 0.37
CA PRO A 183 10.29 23.63 0.71
C PRO A 183 9.06 24.06 -0.13
N PRO A 184 8.23 24.99 0.34
CA PRO A 184 6.94 25.34 -0.29
C PRO A 184 7.02 25.65 -1.79
N GLU A 185 8.10 26.29 -2.23
CA GLU A 185 8.34 26.67 -3.62
C GLU A 185 8.58 25.47 -4.56
N LEU A 186 8.99 24.30 -4.04
CA LEU A 186 9.24 23.10 -4.83
C LEU A 186 8.10 22.09 -4.81
N GLN A 187 7.18 22.20 -3.84
CA GLN A 187 6.09 21.24 -3.65
C GLN A 187 5.21 21.09 -4.88
N GLU A 188 4.86 22.19 -5.56
CA GLU A 188 4.07 22.16 -6.79
C GLU A 188 4.94 21.84 -8.02
N VAL A 189 6.19 22.31 -8.05
CA VAL A 189 7.09 22.14 -9.19
C VAL A 189 7.37 20.66 -9.47
N VAL A 190 7.55 19.83 -8.44
CA VAL A 190 7.79 18.38 -8.65
C VAL A 190 6.59 17.67 -9.26
N TYR A 191 5.37 18.12 -8.94
CA TYR A 191 4.14 17.63 -9.56
C TYR A 191 4.03 18.09 -11.02
N GLN A 192 4.37 19.35 -11.32
CA GLN A 192 4.41 19.85 -12.70
C GLN A 192 5.43 19.09 -13.55
N ALA A 193 6.62 18.82 -13.00
CA ALA A 193 7.65 18.04 -13.68
C ALA A 193 7.22 16.59 -13.97
N SER A 194 6.46 15.98 -13.05
CA SER A 194 5.97 14.59 -13.19
C SER A 194 5.14 14.35 -14.45
N ARG A 195 4.45 15.38 -14.96
CA ARG A 195 3.70 15.32 -16.22
C ARG A 195 4.57 14.88 -17.39
N PHE A 196 5.84 15.30 -17.38
CA PHE A 196 6.75 15.09 -18.51
C PHE A 196 7.76 13.97 -18.25
N SER A 197 8.19 13.76 -17.01
CA SER A 197 9.24 12.78 -16.69
C SER A 197 8.82 11.32 -16.88
N LEU A 198 7.51 11.03 -16.82
CA LEU A 198 6.99 9.67 -16.90
C LEU A 198 6.86 9.13 -18.34
N GLY A 199 6.91 9.98 -19.37
CA GLY A 199 6.85 9.55 -20.78
C GLY A 199 5.53 8.87 -21.18
N SER A 200 5.53 8.15 -22.31
CA SER A 200 4.37 7.38 -22.81
C SER A 200 3.05 8.16 -22.92
N GLY A 201 3.12 9.45 -23.28
CA GLY A 201 1.96 10.32 -23.41
C GLY A 201 1.27 10.68 -22.09
N PHE A 202 1.96 10.50 -20.96
CA PHE A 202 1.42 10.82 -19.63
C PHE A 202 1.05 12.30 -19.49
N ASP A 203 1.73 13.21 -20.18
CA ASP A 203 1.44 14.65 -20.25
C ASP A 203 0.08 14.97 -20.88
N LYS A 204 -0.40 14.09 -21.76
CA LYS A 204 -1.74 14.16 -22.39
C LYS A 204 -2.81 13.57 -21.48
N LEU A 205 -2.45 12.59 -20.65
CA LEU A 205 -3.33 11.97 -19.67
C LEU A 205 -3.52 12.86 -18.44
N LEU A 206 -2.45 13.47 -17.94
CA LEU A 206 -2.45 14.41 -16.84
C LEU A 206 -2.31 15.82 -17.41
N THR A 207 -3.46 16.44 -17.71
CA THR A 207 -3.50 17.81 -18.20
C THR A 207 -3.09 18.81 -17.11
N ALA A 208 -2.78 20.05 -17.50
CA ALA A 208 -2.46 21.10 -16.53
C ALA A 208 -3.64 21.37 -15.58
N SER A 209 -4.87 21.44 -16.12
CA SER A 209 -6.08 21.66 -15.33
C SER A 209 -6.32 20.55 -14.31
N GLU A 210 -6.18 19.28 -14.71
CA GLU A 210 -6.33 18.14 -13.78
C GLU A 210 -5.24 18.15 -12.71
N LEU A 211 -4.01 18.52 -13.07
CA LEU A 211 -2.95 18.65 -12.09
C LEU A 211 -3.26 19.75 -11.06
N ASP A 212 -3.76 20.90 -11.50
CA ASP A 212 -4.15 21.99 -10.62
C ASP A 212 -5.23 21.53 -9.62
N GLU A 213 -6.25 20.82 -10.10
CA GLU A 213 -7.28 20.22 -9.24
C GLU A 213 -6.70 19.24 -8.21
N ILE A 214 -5.77 18.38 -8.63
CA ILE A 214 -5.08 17.44 -7.75
C ILE A 214 -4.31 18.19 -6.67
N ILE A 215 -3.52 19.20 -7.05
CA ILE A 215 -2.70 19.99 -6.11
C ILE A 215 -3.59 20.73 -5.10
N GLN A 216 -4.68 21.35 -5.55
CA GLN A 216 -5.61 22.03 -4.64
C GLN A 216 -6.24 21.07 -3.63
N ARG A 217 -6.63 19.87 -4.06
CA ARG A 217 -7.13 18.83 -3.17
C ARG A 217 -6.06 18.36 -2.17
N LEU A 218 -4.82 18.13 -2.63
CA LEU A 218 -3.71 17.72 -1.75
C LEU A 218 -3.38 18.80 -0.71
N ARG A 219 -3.37 20.09 -1.09
CA ARG A 219 -3.23 21.20 -0.12
C ARG A 219 -4.34 21.18 0.92
N LYS A 220 -5.60 21.06 0.47
CA LYS A 220 -6.76 21.02 1.37
C LYS A 220 -6.66 19.88 2.38
N ASN A 221 -6.10 18.75 1.96
CA ASN A 221 -5.92 17.56 2.79
C ASN A 221 -4.62 17.58 3.61
N GLY A 222 -3.71 18.53 3.40
CA GLY A 222 -2.40 18.59 4.05
C GLY A 222 -1.39 17.57 3.53
N THR A 223 -1.59 17.03 2.33
CA THR A 223 -0.85 15.89 1.76
C THR A 223 0.06 16.27 0.58
N LEU A 224 0.13 17.56 0.24
CA LEU A 224 1.17 18.11 -0.64
C LEU A 224 2.56 18.09 0.04
#